data_AF-A0A447TV84-F1
#
_entry.id   AF-A0A447TV84-F1
#
_cell.length_a   1.000
_cell.length_b   1.000
_cell.length_c   1.000
_cell.angle_alpha   90.00
_cell.angle_beta   90.00
_cell.angle_gamma   90.00
#
_symmetry.space_group_name_H-M   'P 1'
#
loop_
_entity.id
_entity.type
_entity.pdbx_description
1 polymer ?
#
loop_
_entity_poly.entity_id
_entity_poly.type
_entity_poly.pdbx_seq_one_letter_code
_entity_poly.pdbx_strand_id
1 'polypeptide(L)'
;MLIDPKGTDFERYRGATLLTPNLSEFEAVAGKCKSEDELVERGMKLIADYDLSALLVTRSEQGMTLLQPNKAPLHMPTQAQEVYDVTGAGDTVIGVLAATLAAGNTLEEACYFRQCGGGRSGR
;
A
#
# COMPACT_ATOMS: atom_id res chain seq x y z
N MET A 1 1.07 -10.64 -7.40
CA MET A 1 1.88 -11.02 -6.23
C MET A 1 2.09 -9.78 -5.35
N LEU A 2 1.83 -9.91 -4.05
CA LEU A 2 2.06 -8.85 -3.05
C LEU A 2 3.40 -9.13 -2.38
N ILE A 3 4.28 -8.14 -2.31
CA ILE A 3 5.66 -8.32 -1.89
C ILE A 3 6.06 -7.23 -0.89
N ASP A 4 6.59 -7.67 0.25
CA ASP A 4 7.32 -6.82 1.20
C ASP A 4 8.82 -6.86 0.85
N PRO A 5 9.38 -5.78 0.28
CA PRO A 5 10.80 -5.75 -0.07
C PRO A 5 11.65 -5.83 1.19
N LYS A 6 12.81 -6.48 1.11
CA LYS A 6 13.84 -6.37 2.14
C LYS A 6 15.05 -5.68 1.57
N GLY A 7 15.25 -4.42 1.97
CA GLY A 7 16.34 -3.59 1.46
C GLY A 7 15.97 -2.83 0.20
N THR A 8 16.98 -2.52 -0.62
CA THR A 8 16.88 -1.47 -1.66
C THR A 8 16.82 -2.01 -3.09
N ASP A 9 16.79 -3.33 -3.26
CA ASP A 9 16.85 -3.95 -4.59
C ASP A 9 15.43 -4.22 -5.12
N PHE A 10 14.78 -3.15 -5.61
CA PHE A 10 13.39 -3.24 -6.09
C PHE A 10 13.29 -3.91 -7.47
N GLU A 11 14.40 -4.01 -8.19
CA GLU A 11 14.46 -4.60 -9.52
C GLU A 11 14.07 -6.08 -9.52
N ARG A 12 14.40 -6.80 -8.44
CA ARG A 12 13.97 -8.18 -8.21
C ARG A 12 12.46 -8.38 -8.12
N TYR A 13 11.72 -7.31 -7.91
CA TYR A 13 10.26 -7.32 -7.76
C TYR A 13 9.55 -6.71 -8.96
N ARG A 14 10.25 -6.53 -10.09
CA ARG A 14 9.66 -6.06 -11.34
C ARG A 14 8.45 -6.92 -11.74
N GLY A 15 7.34 -6.28 -12.13
CA GLY A 15 6.10 -6.95 -12.47
C GLY A 15 5.24 -7.38 -11.26
N ALA A 16 5.60 -6.96 -10.04
CA ALA A 16 4.78 -7.24 -8.87
C ALA A 16 3.46 -6.44 -8.90
N THR A 17 2.40 -7.04 -8.36
CA THR A 17 1.08 -6.40 -8.30
C THR A 17 1.06 -5.28 -7.26
N LEU A 18 1.72 -5.50 -6.13
CA LEU A 18 1.84 -4.50 -5.08
C LEU A 18 3.16 -4.72 -4.35
N LEU A 19 3.92 -3.64 -4.22
CA LEU A 19 5.13 -3.58 -3.42
C LEU A 19 4.87 -2.71 -2.19
N THR A 20 5.30 -3.14 -1.00
CA THR A 20 4.97 -2.47 0.27
C THR A 20 6.18 -1.95 1.06
N PRO A 21 7.06 -1.10 0.49
CA PRO A 21 8.26 -0.66 1.19
C PRO A 21 7.93 0.25 2.39
N ASN A 22 8.82 0.29 3.37
CA ASN A 22 8.82 1.39 4.33
C ASN A 22 9.42 2.67 3.72
N LEU A 23 9.21 3.82 4.37
CA LEU A 23 9.68 5.11 3.88
C LEU A 23 11.21 5.11 3.66
N SER A 24 11.98 4.51 4.56
CA SER A 24 13.44 4.46 4.44
C SER A 24 13.90 3.64 3.24
N GLU A 25 13.25 2.51 2.96
CA GLU A 25 13.53 1.67 1.79
C GLU A 25 13.11 2.36 0.50
N PHE A 26 11.94 3.01 0.50
CA PHE A 26 11.48 3.81 -0.61
C PHE A 26 12.45 4.95 -0.91
N GLU A 27 12.86 5.73 0.10
CA GLU A 27 13.80 6.84 -0.07
C GLU A 27 15.20 6.38 -0.46
N ALA A 28 15.60 5.15 -0.11
CA ALA A 28 16.87 4.61 -0.56
C ALA A 28 16.91 4.32 -2.06
N VAL A 29 15.75 4.07 -2.69
CA VAL A 29 15.62 3.80 -4.13
C VAL A 29 15.19 5.05 -4.91
N ALA A 30 14.16 5.74 -4.44
CA ALA A 30 13.59 6.94 -5.08
C ALA A 30 14.32 8.25 -4.69
N GLY A 31 15.19 8.20 -3.69
CA GLY A 31 15.80 9.37 -3.05
C GLY A 31 14.92 9.97 -1.95
N LYS A 32 15.50 10.83 -1.11
CA LYS A 32 14.79 11.52 -0.01
C LYS A 32 13.65 12.40 -0.50
N CYS A 33 12.48 12.29 0.12
CA CYS A 33 11.28 13.05 -0.21
C CYS A 33 11.01 14.10 0.87
N LYS A 34 10.82 15.36 0.47
CA LYS A 34 10.59 16.46 1.44
C LYS A 34 9.12 16.79 1.65
N SER A 35 8.25 16.27 0.79
CA SER A 35 6.81 16.53 0.77
C SER A 35 6.06 15.29 0.30
N GLU A 36 4.75 15.25 0.55
CA GLU A 36 3.89 14.17 0.08
C GLU A 36 3.79 14.14 -1.45
N ASP A 37 3.76 15.32 -2.10
CA ASP A 37 3.81 15.44 -3.56
C ASP A 37 5.08 14.81 -4.15
N GLU A 38 6.25 15.02 -3.53
CA GLU A 38 7.50 14.38 -3.97
C GLU A 38 7.44 12.86 -3.83
N LEU A 39 6.82 12.36 -2.75
CA LEU A 39 6.63 10.92 -2.53
C LEU A 39 5.70 10.33 -3.60
N VAL A 40 4.61 11.02 -3.94
CA VAL A 40 3.67 10.61 -4.98
C VAL A 40 4.37 10.59 -6.34
N GLU A 41 5.04 11.67 -6.72
CA GLU A 41 5.74 11.78 -8.00
C GLU A 41 6.76 10.65 -8.19
N ARG A 42 7.62 10.45 -7.18
CA ARG A 42 8.67 9.44 -7.22
C ARG A 42 8.13 8.03 -7.14
N GLY A 43 7.06 7.81 -6.37
CA GLY A 43 6.43 6.50 -6.29
C GLY A 43 5.73 6.11 -7.58
N MET A 44 5.09 7.06 -8.26
CA MET A 44 4.53 6.83 -9.60
C MET A 44 5.63 6.55 -10.63
N LYS A 45 6.79 7.20 -10.50
CA LYS A 45 7.96 6.86 -11.31
C LYS A 45 8.47 5.45 -11.06
N LEU A 46 8.58 5.02 -9.80
CA LEU A 46 8.97 3.64 -9.47
C LEU A 46 7.98 2.60 -9.98
N ILE A 47 6.68 2.89 -9.92
CA ILE A 47 5.63 2.05 -10.49
C ILE A 47 5.89 1.85 -11.99
N ALA A 48 6.20 2.91 -12.74
CA ALA A 48 6.50 2.82 -14.16
C ALA A 48 7.85 2.12 -14.43
N ASP A 49 8.89 2.47 -13.68
CA ASP A 49 10.25 1.94 -13.88
C ASP A 49 10.35 0.43 -13.62
N TYR A 50 9.56 -0.08 -12.66
CA TYR A 50 9.54 -1.49 -12.25
C TYR A 50 8.26 -2.25 -12.67
N ASP A 51 7.43 -1.65 -13.52
CA ASP A 51 6.19 -2.27 -14.02
C ASP A 51 5.28 -2.81 -12.89
N LEU A 52 5.13 -2.02 -11.83
CA LEU A 52 4.30 -2.39 -10.67
C LEU A 52 2.83 -2.03 -10.95
N SER A 53 1.89 -2.83 -10.44
CA SER A 53 0.46 -2.42 -10.52
C SER A 53 0.05 -1.44 -9.42
N ALA A 54 0.76 -1.42 -8.30
CA ALA A 54 0.55 -0.51 -7.17
C ALA A 54 1.77 -0.46 -6.25
N LEU A 55 1.89 0.62 -5.47
CA LEU A 55 2.92 0.80 -4.46
C LEU A 55 2.28 1.31 -3.16
N LEU A 56 2.50 0.63 -2.04
CA LEU A 56 2.01 1.05 -0.72
C LEU A 56 3.21 1.41 0.16
N VAL A 57 3.48 2.69 0.33
CA VAL A 57 4.59 3.18 1.15
C VAL A 57 4.13 3.32 2.60
N THR A 58 4.79 2.64 3.52
CA THR A 58 4.51 2.75 4.96
C THR A 58 5.39 3.82 5.61
N ARG A 59 4.78 4.79 6.30
CA ARG A 59 5.42 5.99 6.88
C ARG A 59 5.32 6.04 8.40
N SER A 60 5.30 4.89 9.06
CA SER A 60 5.23 4.76 10.52
C SER A 60 4.09 5.59 11.13
N GLU A 61 4.40 6.61 11.93
CA GLU A 61 3.46 7.52 12.61
C GLU A 61 2.67 8.44 11.66
N GLN A 62 3.12 8.59 10.41
CA GLN A 62 2.41 9.37 9.39
C GLN A 62 1.43 8.52 8.57
N GLY A 63 1.47 7.20 8.74
CA GLY A 63 0.49 6.28 8.18
C GLY A 63 1.02 5.55 6.97
N MET A 64 0.22 5.48 5.91
CA MET A 64 0.60 4.82 4.67
C MET A 64 0.09 5.61 3.47
N THR A 65 0.73 5.45 2.32
CA THR A 65 0.30 6.06 1.07
C THR A 65 0.25 4.99 -0.01
N LEU A 66 -0.95 4.77 -0.57
CA LEU A 66 -1.18 3.89 -1.70
C LEU A 66 -1.14 4.69 -3.00
N LEU A 67 -0.29 4.24 -3.92
CA LEU A 67 -0.10 4.82 -5.24
C LEU A 67 -0.47 3.78 -6.30
N GLN A 68 -1.18 4.25 -7.32
CA GLN A 68 -1.64 3.40 -8.42
C GLN A 68 -1.63 4.19 -9.73
N PRO A 69 -1.26 3.53 -10.85
CA PRO A 69 -1.37 4.14 -12.17
C PRO A 69 -2.82 4.53 -12.46
N ASN A 70 -3.02 5.73 -13.02
CA ASN A 70 -4.32 6.28 -13.40
C ASN A 70 -5.32 6.48 -12.25
N LYS A 71 -4.86 6.54 -11.00
CA LYS A 71 -5.69 6.89 -9.84
C LYS A 71 -5.05 8.00 -9.02
N ALA A 72 -5.87 8.70 -8.25
CA ALA A 72 -5.38 9.65 -7.27
C ALA A 72 -4.63 8.91 -6.13
N PRO A 73 -3.57 9.51 -5.57
CA PRO A 73 -2.89 8.95 -4.41
C PRO A 73 -3.82 8.88 -3.20
N LEU A 74 -3.80 7.76 -2.49
CA LEU A 74 -4.59 7.55 -1.28
C LEU A 74 -3.68 7.60 -0.05
N HIS A 75 -3.83 8.67 0.73
CA HIS A 75 -3.11 8.85 1.99
C HIS A 75 -3.97 8.35 3.16
N MET A 76 -3.46 7.37 3.89
CA MET A 76 -4.09 6.78 5.07
C MET A 76 -3.28 7.18 6.31
N PRO A 77 -3.65 8.27 7.02
CA PRO A 77 -2.95 8.66 8.25
C PRO A 77 -3.08 7.57 9.33
N THR A 78 -2.07 7.42 10.19
CA THR A 78 -2.15 6.50 11.34
C THR A 78 -3.11 7.08 12.37
N GLN A 79 -4.39 6.69 12.31
CA GLN A 79 -5.27 6.85 13.46
C GLN A 79 -4.92 5.77 14.48
N ALA A 80 -4.33 6.16 15.61
CA ALA A 80 -4.44 5.41 16.85
C ALA A 80 -5.88 5.50 17.39
N GLN A 81 -6.88 5.12 16.58
CA GLN A 81 -8.25 4.92 17.02
C GLN A 81 -8.63 3.47 16.75
N GLU A 82 -8.68 2.73 17.85
CA GLU A 82 -9.29 1.41 18.02
C GLU A 82 -8.84 0.36 16.99
N VAL A 83 -7.65 -0.17 17.23
CA VAL A 83 -7.36 -1.57 16.91
C VAL A 83 -8.38 -2.42 17.68
N TYR A 84 -9.52 -2.75 17.06
CA TYR A 84 -10.28 -3.90 17.51
C TYR A 84 -9.42 -5.13 17.27
N ASP A 85 -9.24 -5.92 18.32
CA ASP A 85 -8.37 -7.09 18.38
C ASP A 85 -8.59 -8.00 17.17
N VAL A 86 -7.64 -8.02 16.24
CA VAL A 86 -7.50 -9.09 15.24
C VAL A 86 -6.21 -9.83 15.53
N THR A 87 -6.27 -10.63 16.59
CA THR A 87 -5.36 -11.73 16.84
C THR A 87 -5.24 -12.58 15.56
N GLY A 88 -4.06 -12.55 14.91
CA GLY A 88 -3.76 -13.33 13.70
C GLY A 88 -3.22 -12.53 12.50
N ALA A 89 -2.49 -11.44 12.72
CA ALA A 89 -1.99 -10.54 11.67
C ALA A 89 -0.63 -10.99 11.10
N GLY A 90 -0.66 -11.68 9.96
CA GLY A 90 0.54 -11.93 9.15
C GLY A 90 0.19 -12.44 7.75
N ASP A 91 -0.75 -13.38 7.67
CA ASP A 91 -1.12 -14.05 6.42
C ASP A 91 -2.32 -13.40 5.69
N THR A 92 -3.09 -12.56 6.38
CA THR A 92 -4.43 -12.13 5.92
C THR A 92 -4.47 -10.80 5.19
N VAL A 93 -3.37 -10.02 5.17
CA VAL A 93 -3.30 -8.73 4.44
C VAL A 93 -3.36 -8.98 2.94
N ILE A 94 -2.65 -10.01 2.48
CA ILE A 94 -2.64 -10.40 1.08
C ILE A 94 -3.96 -11.07 0.69
N GLY A 95 -4.54 -11.88 1.59
CA GLY A 95 -5.81 -12.57 1.37
C GLY A 95 -7.01 -11.63 1.21
N VAL A 96 -7.13 -10.60 2.04
CA VAL A 96 -8.25 -9.64 1.97
C VAL A 96 -8.15 -8.78 0.70
N LEU A 97 -6.95 -8.28 0.37
CA LEU A 97 -6.69 -7.53 -0.88
C LEU A 97 -6.93 -8.40 -2.12
N ALA A 98 -6.44 -9.66 -2.11
CA ALA A 98 -6.65 -10.59 -3.22
C ALA A 98 -8.13 -10.97 -3.38
N ALA A 99 -8.86 -11.18 -2.28
CA ALA A 99 -10.27 -11.54 -2.31
C ALA A 99 -11.17 -10.38 -2.78
N THR A 100 -10.88 -9.14 -2.39
CA THR A 100 -11.64 -7.96 -2.87
C THR A 100 -11.33 -7.63 -4.33
N LEU A 101 -10.07 -7.79 -4.76
CA LEU A 101 -9.71 -7.66 -6.17
C LEU A 101 -10.33 -8.78 -7.03
N ALA A 102 -10.40 -10.01 -6.52
CA ALA A 102 -11.07 -11.13 -7.18
C ALA A 102 -12.61 -10.96 -7.24
N ALA A 103 -13.20 -10.19 -6.32
CA ALA A 103 -14.61 -9.86 -6.30
C ALA A 103 -15.00 -8.71 -7.26
N GLY A 104 -14.03 -8.09 -7.95
CA GLY A 104 -14.26 -6.97 -8.87
C GLY A 104 -14.37 -5.60 -8.18
N ASN A 105 -14.06 -5.52 -6.89
CA ASN A 105 -14.10 -4.28 -6.14
C ASN A 105 -12.82 -3.46 -6.38
N THR A 106 -12.92 -2.14 -6.26
CA THR A 106 -11.78 -1.25 -6.47
C THR A 106 -10.80 -1.35 -5.30
N LEU A 107 -9.50 -1.12 -5.57
CA LEU A 107 -8.45 -1.10 -4.54
C LEU A 107 -8.76 -0.12 -3.39
N GLU A 108 -9.53 0.93 -3.67
CA GLU A 108 -10.01 1.92 -2.69
C GLU A 108 -10.96 1.28 -1.68
N GLU A 109 -11.91 0.45 -2.13
CA GLU A 109 -12.79 -0.30 -1.24
C GLU A 109 -12.02 -1.36 -0.44
N ALA A 110 -11.03 -2.02 -1.05
CA ALA A 110 -10.18 -2.97 -0.33
C ALA A 110 -9.39 -2.30 0.81
N CYS A 111 -8.86 -1.09 0.57
CA CYS A 111 -8.22 -0.28 1.61
C CYS A 111 -9.22 0.18 2.68
N TYR A 112 -10.45 0.52 2.30
CA TYR A 112 -11.52 0.88 3.22
C TYR A 112 -11.96 -0.29 4.10
N PHE A 113 -12.15 -1.50 3.54
CA PHE A 113 -12.47 -2.72 4.30
C PHE A 113 -11.32 -3.15 5.22
N ARG A 114 -10.07 -2.90 4.84
CA ARG A 114 -8.92 -3.11 5.72
C ARG A 114 -8.94 -2.16 6.91
N GLN A 115 -9.41 -0.93 6.72
CA GLN A 115 -9.53 0.06 7.80
C GLN A 115 -10.76 -0.20 8.69
N CYS A 116 -11.85 -0.68 8.10
CA CYS A 116 -13.07 -1.12 8.76
C CYS A 116 -13.11 -2.65 8.83
N GLY A 117 -12.30 -3.27 9.71
CA GLY A 117 -12.42 -4.69 9.98
C GLY A 117 -13.85 -5.06 10.42
N GLY A 118 -14.65 -5.63 9.50
CA GLY A 118 -15.95 -6.26 9.76
C GLY A 118 -17.02 -5.37 10.42
N GLY A 119 -17.87 -4.71 9.62
CA GLY A 119 -19.06 -4.03 10.15
C GLY A 119 -20.07 -3.65 9.07
N ARG A 120 -21.19 -4.37 9.04
CA ARG A 120 -22.31 -4.35 8.06
C ARG A 120 -22.78 -2.98 7.58
N SER A 121 -23.28 -2.97 6.34
CA SER A 121 -24.50 -2.23 5.94
C SER A 121 -25.03 -2.85 4.63
N GLY A 122 -26.27 -3.29 4.44
CA GLY A 122 -27.47 -3.35 5.25
C GLY A 122 -28.62 -3.86 4.38
N ARG A 123 -29.38 -4.84 4.87
CA ARG A 123 -30.85 -4.89 4.92
C ARG A 123 -31.23 -5.79 6.09
#